data_AF-A0A7C0YBQ1-F1
#
_entry.id   AF-A0A7C0YBQ1-F1
#
_cell.length_a   1.000
_cell.length_b   1.000
_cell.length_c   1.000
_cell.angle_alpha   90.00
_cell.angle_beta   90.00
_cell.angle_gamma   90.00
#
_symmetry.space_group_name_H-M   'P 1'
#
loop_
_entity.id
_entity.type
_entity.pdbx_description
1 polymer ?
#
loop_
_entity_poly.entity_id
_entity_poly.type
_entity_poly.pdbx_seq_one_letter_code
_entity_poly.pdbx_strand_id
1 'polypeptide(L)'
;MVVVRRAIVILSMILTLTGLFAVLTLPGPVRGEPLIIQDMSFSGTSHATAGQLFGPHLDIGTMSAALGTAGGPVAMSSLSALTIGTVAVNRRNDRTLRLRDRVVVEIAANPGIHLRELLRNIGCAMGALQYHLKNLEHDGVIVSVRNGNAKHFFLSDFSDNDDVLRLAAMLRNPTIRAIVLQCGAAGQVTQADLSRSLSIDKSLVSYYVNSLLSAGFLKAIRVFGREKPLTLTEGAASALQELGVVFS
;
A
#
# COMPACT_ATOMS: atom_id res chain seq x y z
N MET A 1 -19.04 -11.61 1.72
CA MET A 1 -19.04 -10.15 2.04
C MET A 1 -17.95 -9.35 1.33
N VAL A 2 -16.76 -9.90 1.03
CA VAL A 2 -15.65 -9.17 0.36
C VAL A 2 -16.04 -8.57 -1.00
N VAL A 3 -16.77 -9.32 -1.84
CA VAL A 3 -17.24 -8.85 -3.17
C VAL A 3 -18.08 -7.58 -3.08
N VAL A 4 -18.97 -7.48 -2.08
CA VAL A 4 -19.83 -6.31 -1.87
C VAL A 4 -19.01 -5.07 -1.49
N ARG A 5 -17.99 -5.23 -0.64
CA ARG A 5 -17.06 -4.12 -0.31
C ARG A 5 -16.26 -3.66 -1.53
N ARG A 6 -15.79 -4.58 -2.39
CA ARG A 6 -15.07 -4.22 -3.63
C ARG A 6 -15.99 -3.49 -4.62
N ALA A 7 -17.24 -3.91 -4.77
CA ALA A 7 -18.22 -3.25 -5.65
C ALA A 7 -18.55 -1.81 -5.24
N ILE A 8 -18.71 -1.55 -3.94
CA ILE A 8 -19.01 -0.20 -3.42
C ILE A 8 -17.86 0.78 -3.69
N VAL A 9 -16.60 0.34 -3.53
CA VAL A 9 -15.41 1.16 -3.81
C VAL A 9 -15.31 1.53 -5.29
N ILE A 10 -15.55 0.57 -6.19
CA ILE A 10 -15.55 0.80 -7.64
C ILE A 10 -16.65 1.79 -8.04
N LEU A 11 -17.87 1.64 -7.50
CA LEU A 11 -18.99 2.56 -7.79
C LEU A 11 -18.69 4.00 -7.33
N SER A 12 -18.08 4.17 -6.16
CA SER A 12 -17.63 5.48 -5.64
C SER A 12 -16.55 6.13 -6.54
N MET A 13 -15.62 5.32 -7.05
CA MET A 13 -14.55 5.82 -7.93
C MET A 13 -15.09 6.26 -9.30
N ILE A 14 -16.08 5.55 -9.85
CA ILE A 14 -16.72 5.93 -11.12
C ILE A 14 -17.51 7.23 -10.96
N LEU A 15 -18.27 7.38 -9.87
CA LEU A 15 -19.11 8.56 -9.60
C LEU A 15 -18.29 9.84 -9.40
N THR A 16 -17.12 9.74 -8.75
CA THR A 16 -16.21 10.88 -8.59
C THR A 16 -15.51 11.26 -9.90
N LEU A 17 -15.19 10.27 -10.75
CA LEU A 17 -14.58 10.51 -12.05
C LEU A 17 -15.54 11.21 -13.04
N THR A 18 -16.83 10.85 -13.05
CA THR A 18 -17.83 11.56 -13.87
C THR A 18 -18.11 12.97 -13.36
N GLY A 19 -18.11 13.19 -12.04
CA GLY A 19 -18.25 14.53 -11.46
C GLY A 19 -17.15 15.50 -11.90
N LEU A 20 -15.89 15.03 -11.93
CA LEU A 20 -14.75 15.84 -12.38
C LEU A 20 -14.80 16.18 -13.88
N PHE A 21 -15.30 15.27 -14.71
CA PHE A 21 -15.45 15.48 -16.16
C PHE A 21 -16.52 16.55 -16.49
N ALA A 22 -17.58 16.65 -15.69
CA ALA A 22 -18.64 17.64 -15.88
C ALA A 22 -18.17 19.09 -15.63
N VAL A 23 -17.19 19.31 -14.76
CA VAL A 23 -16.65 20.65 -14.45
C VAL A 23 -15.76 21.19 -15.56
N LEU A 24 -15.11 20.32 -16.34
CA LEU A 24 -14.17 20.69 -17.41
C LEU A 24 -14.82 21.03 -18.76
N THR A 25 -16.12 20.85 -18.92
CA THR A 25 -16.83 21.00 -20.21
C THR A 25 -17.72 22.24 -20.30
N LEU A 26 -17.74 23.09 -19.27
CA LEU A 26 -18.44 24.39 -19.32
C LEU A 26 -17.67 25.39 -20.20
N PRO A 27 -18.26 25.90 -21.31
CA PRO A 27 -17.64 26.93 -22.12
C PRO A 27 -17.63 28.27 -21.36
N GLY A 28 -16.46 28.91 -21.29
CA GLY A 28 -16.31 30.21 -20.62
C GLY A 28 -17.07 31.33 -21.33
N PRO A 29 -17.56 32.35 -20.60
CA PRO A 29 -18.34 33.45 -21.18
C PRO A 29 -17.49 34.36 -22.07
N VAL A 30 -18.04 34.68 -23.24
CA VAL A 30 -17.40 35.49 -24.29
C VAL A 30 -17.43 36.98 -23.91
N ARG A 31 -16.37 37.73 -24.28
CA ARG A 31 -16.27 39.19 -24.06
C ARG A 31 -17.28 39.99 -24.89
N GLY A 32 -17.75 41.12 -24.36
CA GLY A 32 -18.47 42.13 -25.15
C GLY A 32 -18.95 43.39 -24.40
N GLU A 33 -18.04 44.37 -24.25
CA GLU A 33 -18.34 45.83 -24.15
C GLU A 33 -19.28 46.32 -23.00
N PRO A 34 -19.50 47.64 -22.79
CA PRO A 34 -18.54 48.44 -22.02
C PRO A 34 -19.16 49.34 -20.92
N LEU A 35 -18.28 50.13 -20.28
CA LEU A 35 -18.52 51.25 -19.36
C LEU A 35 -19.94 51.89 -19.37
N ILE A 36 -20.52 52.05 -18.18
CA ILE A 36 -21.28 53.26 -17.84
C ILE A 36 -20.74 53.85 -16.53
N ILE A 37 -20.36 55.13 -16.61
CA ILE A 37 -20.00 55.99 -15.47
C ILE A 37 -21.29 56.59 -14.93
N GLN A 38 -21.45 56.62 -13.61
CA GLN A 38 -22.29 57.62 -12.94
C GLN A 38 -21.66 58.03 -11.61
N ASP A 39 -21.26 59.29 -11.54
CA ASP A 39 -20.82 59.94 -10.30
C ASP A 39 -21.99 60.11 -9.31
N MET A 40 -21.68 60.03 -8.01
CA MET A 40 -22.22 60.97 -7.00
C MET A 40 -21.47 60.84 -5.65
N SER A 41 -20.47 61.71 -5.49
CA SER A 41 -20.24 62.59 -4.34
C SER A 41 -20.34 62.09 -2.87
N PHE A 42 -19.19 62.19 -2.17
CA PHE A 42 -19.00 62.92 -0.89
C PHE A 42 -19.81 62.45 0.36
N SER A 43 -19.24 62.05 1.51
CA SER A 43 -17.91 62.25 2.14
C SER A 43 -17.63 61.10 3.15
N GLY A 44 -16.62 61.08 4.06
CA GLY A 44 -15.61 62.07 4.45
C GLY A 44 -14.72 61.63 5.63
N THR A 45 -13.84 62.55 6.08
CA THR A 45 -13.02 62.59 7.33
C THR A 45 -12.38 61.30 7.90
N SER A 46 -11.11 61.11 7.52
CA SER A 46 -9.92 61.09 8.41
C SER A 46 -9.92 60.35 9.76
N HIS A 47 -8.98 59.42 9.94
CA HIS A 47 -7.75 59.68 10.73
C HIS A 47 -6.68 58.58 10.52
N ALA A 48 -5.40 58.96 10.54
CA ALA A 48 -4.24 58.08 10.43
C ALA A 48 -3.54 57.87 11.79
N THR A 49 -2.56 56.93 11.83
CA THR A 49 -1.42 56.70 12.78
C THR A 49 -1.36 55.19 13.11
N ALA A 50 -0.48 54.36 12.53
CA ALA A 50 0.99 54.25 12.64
C ALA A 50 1.49 53.54 13.94
N GLY A 51 2.32 52.49 13.79
CA GLY A 51 2.94 51.69 14.85
C GLY A 51 2.90 50.18 14.54
N GLN A 52 4.02 49.48 14.25
CA GLN A 52 5.00 48.89 15.22
C GLN A 52 4.36 47.75 16.04
N LEU A 53 4.92 46.54 16.26
CA LEU A 53 6.30 46.02 16.10
C LEU A 53 6.33 44.46 16.04
N PHE A 54 7.52 43.89 15.84
CA PHE A 54 7.81 42.45 15.83
C PHE A 54 7.49 41.71 17.15
N GLY A 55 7.08 40.44 17.04
CA GLY A 55 7.17 39.46 18.15
C GLY A 55 6.24 38.25 17.99
N PRO A 56 6.74 37.01 17.85
CA PRO A 56 5.89 35.82 17.85
C PRO A 56 5.52 35.47 19.29
N HIS A 57 4.33 35.87 19.73
CA HIS A 57 3.71 35.32 20.93
C HIS A 57 3.10 33.97 20.57
N LEU A 58 3.50 32.94 21.33
CA LEU A 58 3.04 31.58 21.17
C LEU A 58 1.81 31.40 22.06
N ASP A 59 0.60 31.43 21.49
CA ASP A 59 -0.63 31.21 22.26
C ASP A 59 -1.48 30.07 21.71
N ILE A 60 -1.93 29.23 22.66
CA ILE A 60 -2.68 28.01 22.44
C ILE A 60 -4.18 28.33 22.54
N GLY A 61 -4.88 28.13 21.42
CA GLY A 61 -6.29 27.83 21.40
C GLY A 61 -7.27 29.01 21.44
N THR A 62 -8.51 28.67 21.10
CA THR A 62 -9.72 29.52 21.05
C THR A 62 -9.87 30.39 19.81
N MET A 63 -11.00 30.16 19.15
CA MET A 63 -11.51 30.81 17.93
C MET A 63 -11.44 32.34 17.97
N SER A 64 -10.96 32.95 16.88
CA SER A 64 -11.54 34.21 16.39
C SER A 64 -11.48 34.25 14.86
N ALA A 65 -12.65 34.25 14.24
CA ALA A 65 -12.77 34.40 12.79
C ALA A 65 -12.72 35.90 12.43
N ALA A 66 -11.56 36.39 12.01
CA ALA A 66 -11.39 37.73 11.46
C ALA A 66 -11.28 37.65 9.93
N LEU A 67 -12.43 37.64 9.24
CA LEU A 67 -12.49 37.63 7.78
C LEU A 67 -12.23 39.05 7.22
N GLY A 68 -10.98 39.49 7.28
CA GLY A 68 -10.54 40.80 6.77
C GLY A 68 -10.22 40.77 5.27
N THR A 69 -11.21 40.97 4.41
CA THR A 69 -11.00 41.05 2.95
C THR A 69 -10.59 42.45 2.51
N ALA A 70 -9.34 42.65 2.10
CA ALA A 70 -8.91 43.88 1.41
C ALA A 70 -7.74 43.65 0.42
N GLY A 71 -8.06 43.66 -0.88
CA GLY A 71 -7.19 44.15 -1.94
C GLY A 71 -5.95 43.32 -2.35
N GLY A 72 -6.11 42.39 -3.29
CA GLY A 72 -4.98 41.91 -4.11
C GLY A 72 -5.28 40.60 -4.85
N PRO A 73 -5.05 40.51 -6.18
CA PRO A 73 -5.14 39.25 -6.91
C PRO A 73 -3.85 38.45 -6.70
N VAL A 74 -3.64 37.95 -5.48
CA VAL A 74 -2.70 36.84 -5.28
C VAL A 74 -3.29 35.63 -6.00
N ALA A 75 -2.66 35.25 -7.11
CA ALA A 75 -2.89 33.99 -7.80
C ALA A 75 -2.38 32.84 -6.90
N MET A 76 -3.13 32.59 -5.83
CA MET A 76 -2.90 31.49 -4.91
C MET A 76 -3.42 30.23 -5.59
N SER A 77 -2.59 29.70 -6.49
CA SER A 77 -2.77 28.38 -7.07
C SER A 77 -3.08 27.42 -5.93
N SER A 78 -4.28 26.83 -5.97
CA SER A 78 -4.78 25.95 -4.94
C SER A 78 -3.98 24.65 -4.98
N LEU A 79 -2.80 24.68 -4.35
CA LEU A 79 -2.06 23.50 -3.97
C LEU A 79 -2.89 22.87 -2.85
N SER A 80 -3.91 22.13 -3.25
CA SER A 80 -4.60 21.16 -2.42
C SER A 80 -3.53 20.16 -1.98
N ALA A 81 -2.89 20.50 -0.85
CA ALA A 81 -1.95 19.67 -0.17
C ALA A 81 -2.72 18.45 0.31
N LEU A 82 -2.87 17.48 -0.59
CA LEU A 82 -3.33 16.16 -0.31
C LEU A 82 -2.24 15.53 0.55
N THR A 83 -2.32 15.82 1.85
CA THR A 83 -1.67 15.03 2.88
C THR A 83 -2.21 13.63 2.73
N ILE A 84 -1.54 12.86 1.87
CA ILE A 84 -1.57 11.41 1.91
C ILE A 84 -1.14 11.10 3.33
N GLY A 85 -2.14 10.86 4.18
CA GLY A 85 -1.91 10.47 5.54
C GLY A 85 -1.02 9.25 5.46
N THR A 86 0.23 9.39 5.87
CA THR A 86 1.07 8.24 6.13
C THR A 86 0.31 7.46 7.17
N VAL A 87 -0.29 6.34 6.74
CA VAL A 87 -0.85 5.33 7.66
C VAL A 87 0.34 4.60 8.27
N ALA A 88 1.15 5.38 9.00
CA ALA A 88 2.01 4.91 10.06
C ALA A 88 1.07 4.36 11.13
N VAL A 89 0.62 3.12 10.89
CA VAL A 89 -0.21 2.33 11.80
C VAL A 89 0.36 2.54 13.20
N ASN A 90 -0.44 3.17 14.04
CA ASN A 90 0.02 3.76 15.29
C ASN A 90 0.50 2.66 16.25
N ARG A 91 1.78 2.29 16.14
CA ARG A 91 2.46 1.21 16.88
C ARG A 91 2.70 1.63 18.34
N ARG A 92 1.65 2.07 19.03
CA ARG A 92 1.67 2.55 20.41
C ARG A 92 0.94 1.58 21.33
N ASN A 93 1.76 0.83 22.06
CA ASN A 93 1.44 0.13 23.31
C ASN A 93 0.50 -1.10 23.26
N ASP A 94 0.80 -2.03 22.36
CA ASP A 94 0.29 -3.41 22.36
C ASP A 94 0.60 -4.21 23.66
N ARG A 95 1.45 -3.69 24.57
CA ARG A 95 1.78 -4.35 25.85
C ARG A 95 0.61 -4.44 26.83
N THR A 96 -0.49 -3.72 26.61
CA THR A 96 -1.72 -3.84 27.40
C THR A 96 -2.64 -4.97 26.93
N LEU A 97 -2.45 -5.48 25.71
CA LEU A 97 -3.24 -6.58 25.17
C LEU A 97 -2.76 -7.93 25.71
N ARG A 98 -3.66 -8.92 25.77
CA ARG A 98 -3.31 -10.27 26.21
C ARG A 98 -2.42 -10.92 25.16
N LEU A 99 -1.53 -11.83 25.57
CA LEU A 99 -0.55 -12.46 24.67
C LEU A 99 -1.19 -13.08 23.42
N ARG A 100 -2.40 -13.66 23.53
CA ARG A 100 -3.19 -14.15 22.39
C ARG A 100 -3.47 -13.05 21.36
N ASP A 101 -3.96 -11.90 21.81
CA ASP A 101 -4.40 -10.79 20.95
C ASP A 101 -3.17 -10.16 20.27
N ARG A 102 -2.08 -10.00 21.01
CA ARG A 102 -0.77 -9.57 20.50
C ARG A 102 -0.26 -10.47 19.36
N VAL A 103 -0.41 -11.79 19.49
CA VAL A 103 -0.08 -12.76 18.43
C VAL A 103 -0.92 -12.53 17.18
N VAL A 104 -2.22 -12.35 17.33
CA VAL A 104 -3.14 -12.11 16.19
C VAL A 104 -2.82 -10.78 15.49
N VAL A 105 -2.60 -9.70 16.25
CA VAL A 105 -2.24 -8.38 15.71
C VAL A 105 -0.90 -8.43 14.95
N GLU A 106 0.10 -9.13 15.47
CA GLU A 106 1.42 -9.23 14.83
C GLU A 106 1.38 -10.09 13.55
N ILE A 107 0.54 -11.13 13.50
CA ILE A 107 0.27 -11.92 12.28
C ILE A 107 -0.53 -11.11 11.25
N ALA A 108 -1.53 -10.34 11.69
CA ALA A 108 -2.33 -9.46 10.84
C ALA A 108 -1.47 -8.38 10.17
N ALA A 109 -0.52 -7.79 10.92
CA ALA A 109 0.41 -6.79 10.41
C ALA A 109 1.50 -7.38 9.49
N ASN A 110 1.83 -8.66 9.64
CA ASN A 110 2.91 -9.33 8.92
C ASN A 110 2.45 -10.71 8.40
N PRO A 111 1.59 -10.77 7.35
CA PRO A 111 1.14 -12.05 6.80
C PRO A 111 2.33 -12.92 6.35
N GLY A 112 2.30 -14.18 6.74
CA GLY A 112 3.37 -15.15 6.49
C GLY A 112 4.56 -15.04 7.45
N ILE A 113 4.45 -14.32 8.57
CA ILE A 113 5.53 -14.21 9.57
C ILE A 113 6.01 -15.59 10.06
N HIS A 114 7.33 -15.74 10.20
CA HIS A 114 7.94 -17.02 10.63
C HIS A 114 7.88 -17.14 12.15
N LEU A 115 7.75 -18.37 12.68
CA LEU A 115 7.72 -18.63 14.13
C LEU A 115 8.83 -17.90 14.93
N ARG A 116 10.08 -17.92 14.44
CA ARG A 116 11.23 -17.28 15.10
C ARG A 116 11.21 -15.76 15.03
N GLU A 117 10.54 -15.19 14.03
CA GLU A 117 10.39 -13.75 13.86
C GLU A 117 9.27 -13.22 14.77
N LEU A 118 8.13 -13.90 14.75
CA LEU A 118 7.01 -13.69 15.66
C LEU A 118 7.46 -13.74 17.14
N LEU A 119 8.31 -14.71 17.49
CA LEU A 119 8.90 -14.81 18.84
C LEU A 119 9.72 -13.56 19.23
N ARG A 120 10.56 -13.06 18.32
CA ARG A 120 11.38 -11.86 18.56
C ARG A 120 10.53 -10.61 18.70
N ASN A 121 9.51 -10.47 17.87
CA ASN A 121 8.65 -9.28 17.87
C ASN A 121 7.76 -9.23 19.13
N ILE A 122 7.27 -10.39 19.59
CA ILE A 122 6.38 -10.47 20.76
C ILE A 122 7.14 -10.48 22.09
N GLY A 123 8.34 -11.08 22.14
CA GLY A 123 9.19 -11.12 23.33
C GLY A 123 8.69 -12.04 24.44
N CYS A 124 8.04 -13.16 24.10
CA CYS A 124 7.54 -14.15 25.06
C CYS A 124 8.35 -15.46 25.04
N ALA A 125 8.06 -16.38 25.98
CA ALA A 125 8.70 -17.70 26.00
C ALA A 125 8.21 -18.59 24.83
N MET A 126 9.11 -19.37 24.23
CA MET A 126 8.80 -20.23 23.07
C MET A 126 7.61 -21.17 23.32
N GLY A 127 7.55 -21.83 24.48
CA GLY A 127 6.45 -22.74 24.82
C GLY A 127 5.10 -22.03 24.93
N ALA A 128 5.07 -20.81 25.48
CA ALA A 128 3.86 -20.00 25.55
C ALA A 128 3.39 -19.56 24.15
N LEU A 129 4.32 -19.15 23.27
CA LEU A 129 3.99 -18.81 21.88
C LEU A 129 3.42 -20.03 21.13
N GLN A 130 4.08 -21.19 21.23
CA GLN A 130 3.62 -22.42 20.58
C GLN A 130 2.25 -22.88 21.10
N TYR A 131 1.99 -22.76 22.41
CA TYR A 131 0.68 -23.03 23.00
C TYR A 131 -0.41 -22.10 22.42
N HIS A 132 -0.18 -20.79 22.43
CA HIS A 132 -1.15 -19.83 21.87
C HIS A 132 -1.37 -20.02 20.37
N LEU A 133 -0.33 -20.29 19.59
CA LEU A 133 -0.45 -20.59 18.17
C LEU A 133 -1.25 -21.87 17.92
N LYS A 134 -1.00 -22.94 18.67
CA LYS A 134 -1.77 -24.19 18.55
C LYS A 134 -3.26 -23.97 18.87
N ASN A 135 -3.56 -23.18 19.89
CA ASN A 135 -4.95 -22.85 20.23
C ASN A 135 -5.59 -21.95 19.16
N LEU A 136 -4.88 -20.95 18.63
CA LEU A 136 -5.40 -20.09 17.55
C LEU A 136 -5.61 -20.85 16.23
N GLU A 137 -4.77 -21.86 15.95
CA GLU A 137 -4.87 -22.76 14.80
C GLU A 137 -6.05 -23.74 14.98
N HIS A 138 -6.31 -24.19 16.22
CA HIS A 138 -7.50 -25.00 16.56
C HIS A 138 -8.81 -24.19 16.53
N ASP A 139 -8.80 -22.95 17.03
CA ASP A 139 -9.93 -22.02 17.02
C ASP A 139 -10.25 -21.47 15.61
N GLY A 140 -9.48 -21.85 14.58
CA GLY A 140 -9.68 -21.40 13.19
C GLY A 140 -9.39 -19.91 12.97
N VAL A 141 -8.64 -19.25 13.85
CA VAL A 141 -8.28 -17.82 13.75
C VAL A 141 -7.04 -17.61 12.87
N ILE A 142 -6.12 -18.58 12.86
CA ILE A 142 -4.91 -18.56 12.05
C ILE A 142 -4.76 -19.85 11.26
N VAL A 143 -4.15 -19.74 10.09
CA VAL A 143 -3.70 -20.88 9.26
C VAL A 143 -2.18 -20.87 9.24
N SER A 144 -1.57 -22.06 9.23
CA SER A 144 -0.12 -22.17 9.12
C SER A 144 0.33 -22.99 7.92
N VAL A 145 1.35 -22.48 7.24
CA VAL A 145 1.90 -23.08 6.02
C VAL A 145 3.38 -23.36 6.23
N ARG A 146 3.83 -24.53 5.77
CA ARG A 146 5.24 -24.92 5.83
C ARG A 146 5.91 -24.62 4.50
N ASN A 147 6.95 -23.80 4.54
CA ASN A 147 7.87 -23.57 3.42
C ASN A 147 9.26 -24.01 3.88
N GLY A 148 9.77 -25.11 3.29
CA GLY A 148 10.99 -25.79 3.72
C GLY A 148 10.95 -26.19 5.20
N ASN A 149 11.88 -25.62 5.99
CA ASN A 149 12.01 -25.89 7.43
C ASN A 149 11.33 -24.84 8.33
N ALA A 150 10.60 -23.87 7.76
CA ALA A 150 9.93 -22.81 8.52
C ALA A 150 8.40 -22.91 8.41
N LYS A 151 7.71 -22.84 9.56
CA LYS A 151 6.26 -22.62 9.64
C LYS A 151 6.01 -21.10 9.60
N HIS A 152 5.14 -20.70 8.68
CA HIS A 152 4.68 -19.34 8.42
C HIS A 152 3.21 -19.25 8.86
N PHE A 153 2.79 -18.11 9.40
CA PHE A 153 1.43 -17.93 9.92
C PHE A 153 0.68 -16.83 9.17
N PHE A 154 -0.60 -17.08 8.93
CA PHE A 154 -1.54 -16.18 8.28
C PHE A 154 -2.82 -16.13 9.12
N LEU A 155 -3.62 -15.07 8.98
CA LEU A 155 -5.00 -15.12 9.44
C LEU A 155 -5.82 -16.07 8.55
N SER A 156 -6.88 -16.66 9.08
CA SER A 156 -7.77 -17.53 8.30
C SER A 156 -8.58 -16.79 7.23
N ASP A 157 -8.74 -15.47 7.32
CA ASP A 157 -9.42 -14.63 6.34
C ASP A 157 -8.49 -14.07 5.24
N PHE A 158 -7.20 -14.44 5.24
CA PHE A 158 -6.22 -13.95 4.27
C PHE A 158 -6.45 -14.50 2.86
N SER A 159 -6.61 -15.82 2.72
CA SER A 159 -6.97 -16.51 1.49
C SER A 159 -7.37 -17.96 1.81
N ASP A 160 -8.42 -18.46 1.16
CA ASP A 160 -8.84 -19.87 1.25
C ASP A 160 -7.94 -20.80 0.41
N ASN A 161 -7.02 -20.25 -0.39
CA ASN A 161 -6.19 -21.00 -1.33
C ASN A 161 -4.78 -21.26 -0.80
N ASP A 162 -4.48 -22.54 -0.55
CA ASP A 162 -3.17 -23.07 -0.14
C ASP A 162 -2.00 -22.53 -0.98
N ASP A 163 -2.17 -22.39 -2.29
CA ASP A 163 -1.12 -21.93 -3.19
C ASP A 163 -0.85 -20.43 -3.03
N VAL A 164 -1.87 -19.63 -2.71
CA VAL A 164 -1.72 -18.20 -2.39
C VAL A 164 -0.93 -18.03 -1.09
N LEU A 165 -1.26 -18.82 -0.06
CA LEU A 165 -0.56 -18.81 1.22
C LEU A 165 0.91 -19.25 1.07
N ARG A 166 1.16 -20.31 0.29
CA ARG A 166 2.52 -20.81 -0.02
C ARG A 166 3.33 -19.78 -0.81
N LEU A 167 2.73 -19.16 -1.83
CA LEU A 167 3.40 -18.15 -2.63
C LEU A 167 3.70 -16.89 -1.81
N ALA A 168 2.74 -16.40 -1.02
CA ALA A 168 2.94 -15.29 -0.10
C ALA A 168 4.09 -15.56 0.89
N ALA A 169 4.17 -16.77 1.45
CA ALA A 169 5.29 -17.19 2.30
C ALA A 169 6.65 -17.16 1.56
N MET A 170 6.70 -17.61 0.31
CA MET A 170 7.93 -17.55 -0.51
C MET A 170 8.32 -16.11 -0.89
N LEU A 171 7.35 -15.26 -1.20
CA LEU A 171 7.54 -13.85 -1.59
C LEU A 171 8.05 -12.95 -0.44
N ARG A 172 8.04 -13.40 0.81
CA ARG A 172 8.74 -12.71 1.91
C ARG A 172 10.25 -12.65 1.70
N ASN A 173 10.82 -13.59 0.94
CA ASN A 173 12.22 -13.49 0.52
C ASN A 173 12.33 -12.49 -0.64
N PRO A 174 13.07 -11.37 -0.49
CA PRO A 174 13.13 -10.32 -1.51
C PRO A 174 13.74 -10.81 -2.83
N THR A 175 14.65 -11.80 -2.78
CA THR A 175 15.27 -12.39 -3.97
C THR A 175 14.27 -13.24 -4.75
N ILE A 176 13.45 -14.04 -4.05
CA ILE A 176 12.36 -14.80 -4.69
C ILE A 176 11.33 -13.85 -5.29
N ARG A 177 10.95 -12.79 -4.56
CA ARG A 177 10.03 -11.77 -5.05
C ARG A 177 10.53 -11.09 -6.32
N ALA A 178 11.82 -10.72 -6.38
CA ALA A 178 12.42 -10.13 -7.56
C ALA A 178 12.41 -11.08 -8.77
N ILE A 179 12.72 -12.37 -8.57
CA ILE A 179 12.65 -13.39 -9.63
C ILE A 179 11.22 -13.56 -10.15
N VAL A 180 10.23 -13.69 -9.26
CA VAL A 180 8.82 -13.87 -9.63
C VAL A 180 8.27 -12.66 -10.40
N LEU A 181 8.60 -11.43 -9.96
CA LEU A 181 8.24 -10.20 -10.67
C LEU A 181 8.87 -10.14 -12.06
N GLN A 182 10.17 -10.44 -12.19
CA GLN A 182 10.87 -10.44 -13.47
C GLN A 182 10.25 -11.47 -14.44
N CYS A 183 9.92 -12.66 -13.96
CA CYS A 183 9.24 -13.69 -14.75
C CYS A 183 7.83 -13.27 -15.20
N GLY A 184 7.10 -12.51 -14.38
CA GLY A 184 5.76 -12.02 -14.74
C GLY A 184 5.77 -10.84 -15.71
N ALA A 185 6.71 -9.90 -15.57
CA ALA A 185 6.83 -8.75 -16.46
C ALA A 185 7.34 -9.13 -17.87
N ALA A 186 8.35 -9.99 -17.96
CA ALA A 186 8.94 -10.41 -19.24
C ALA A 186 8.33 -11.69 -19.84
N GLY A 187 7.50 -12.43 -19.09
CA GLY A 187 6.74 -13.61 -19.51
C GLY A 187 7.58 -14.89 -19.75
N GLN A 188 8.73 -14.77 -20.41
CA GLN A 188 9.71 -15.86 -20.62
C GLN A 188 11.11 -15.35 -20.28
N VAL A 189 11.75 -15.94 -19.27
CA VAL A 189 13.05 -15.48 -18.75
C VAL A 189 13.98 -16.66 -18.51
N THR A 190 15.24 -16.59 -18.95
CA THR A 190 16.22 -17.64 -18.64
C THR A 190 16.89 -17.40 -17.29
N GLN A 191 17.51 -18.43 -16.70
CA GLN A 191 18.33 -18.26 -15.50
C GLN A 191 19.54 -17.34 -15.72
N ALA A 192 20.05 -17.25 -16.97
CA ALA A 192 21.13 -16.33 -17.32
C ALA A 192 20.64 -14.88 -17.34
N ASP A 193 19.42 -14.64 -17.83
CA ASP A 193 18.79 -13.31 -17.80
C ASP A 193 18.49 -12.87 -16.38
N LEU A 194 17.92 -13.75 -15.54
CA LEU A 194 17.70 -13.46 -14.12
C LEU A 194 18.99 -13.10 -13.38
N SER A 195 20.09 -13.82 -13.64
CA SER A 195 21.39 -13.53 -13.03
C SER A 195 21.94 -12.16 -13.48
N ARG A 196 21.81 -11.82 -14.77
CA ARG A 196 22.22 -10.52 -15.33
C ARG A 196 21.35 -9.36 -14.84
N SER A 197 20.02 -9.46 -14.96
CA SER A 197 19.10 -8.35 -14.69
C SER A 197 18.99 -8.04 -13.20
N LEU A 198 19.02 -9.06 -12.34
CA LEU A 198 18.94 -8.89 -10.89
C LEU A 198 20.32 -8.79 -10.21
N SER A 199 21.41 -8.96 -10.96
CA SER A 199 22.80 -9.01 -10.44
C SER A 199 22.99 -10.05 -9.32
N ILE A 200 22.29 -11.20 -9.43
CA ILE A 200 22.36 -12.31 -8.47
C ILE A 200 23.30 -13.39 -9.01
N ASP A 201 24.11 -13.98 -8.13
CA ASP A 201 24.95 -15.13 -8.48
C ASP A 201 24.15 -16.30 -9.08
N LYS A 202 24.75 -16.97 -10.07
CA LYS A 202 24.12 -18.05 -10.84
C LYS A 202 23.72 -19.25 -9.98
N SER A 203 24.46 -19.56 -8.90
CA SER A 203 24.09 -20.64 -7.99
C SER A 203 22.85 -20.30 -7.15
N LEU A 204 22.72 -19.05 -6.71
CA LEU A 204 21.55 -18.55 -5.98
C LEU A 204 20.31 -18.47 -6.88
N VAL A 205 20.46 -18.01 -8.13
CA VAL A 205 19.36 -18.03 -9.12
C VAL A 205 18.89 -19.47 -9.34
N SER A 206 19.81 -20.41 -9.58
CA SER A 206 19.48 -21.83 -9.74
C SER A 206 18.76 -22.39 -8.51
N TYR A 207 19.25 -22.11 -7.30
CA TYR A 207 18.62 -22.51 -6.04
C TYR A 207 17.17 -22.02 -5.91
N TYR A 208 16.94 -20.71 -6.08
CA TYR A 208 15.60 -20.14 -5.94
C TYR A 208 14.65 -20.57 -7.06
N VAL A 209 15.14 -20.66 -8.30
CA VAL A 209 14.36 -21.18 -9.43
C VAL A 209 13.97 -22.64 -9.21
N ASN A 210 14.89 -23.49 -8.75
CA ASN A 210 14.57 -24.89 -8.44
C ASN A 210 13.54 -25.00 -7.31
N SER A 211 13.62 -24.14 -6.28
CA SER A 211 12.61 -24.05 -5.23
C SER A 211 11.23 -23.67 -5.78
N LEU A 212 11.15 -22.66 -6.66
CA LEU A 212 9.90 -22.23 -7.32
C LEU A 212 9.33 -23.29 -8.31
N LEU A 213 10.20 -24.00 -9.03
CA LEU A 213 9.82 -25.14 -9.88
C LEU A 213 9.26 -26.29 -9.03
N SER A 214 9.91 -26.62 -7.91
CA SER A 214 9.44 -27.68 -7.00
C SER A 214 8.13 -27.34 -6.28
N ALA A 215 7.85 -26.06 -6.09
CA ALA A 215 6.60 -25.55 -5.54
C ALA A 215 5.49 -25.38 -6.60
N GLY A 216 5.76 -25.63 -7.88
CA GLY A 216 4.77 -25.50 -8.96
C GLY A 216 4.46 -24.08 -9.42
N PHE A 217 5.21 -23.07 -8.95
CA PHE A 217 4.98 -21.66 -9.30
C PHE A 217 5.68 -21.21 -10.59
N LEU A 218 6.74 -21.92 -10.98
CA LEU A 218 7.38 -21.78 -12.29
C LEU A 218 7.21 -23.05 -13.13
N LYS A 219 7.24 -22.87 -14.46
CA LYS A 219 7.30 -23.95 -15.45
C LYS A 219 8.46 -23.68 -16.40
N ALA A 220 9.33 -24.67 -16.60
CA ALA A 220 10.37 -24.61 -17.61
C ALA A 220 9.80 -25.03 -18.98
N ILE A 221 9.92 -24.15 -19.97
CA ILE A 221 9.54 -24.44 -21.36
C ILE A 221 10.72 -25.15 -22.03
N ARG A 222 10.44 -26.19 -22.82
CA ARG A 222 11.43 -26.84 -23.68
C ARG A 222 11.49 -26.11 -25.01
N VAL A 223 12.59 -25.39 -25.25
CA VAL A 223 12.90 -24.71 -26.51
C VAL A 223 14.12 -25.39 -27.14
N PHE A 224 14.27 -25.31 -28.47
CA PHE A 224 15.47 -25.79 -29.16
C PHE A 224 16.69 -24.94 -28.74
N GLY A 225 17.60 -25.54 -27.97
CA GLY A 225 18.82 -24.88 -27.50
C GLY A 225 19.36 -25.49 -26.21
N ARG A 226 20.37 -24.83 -25.62
CA ARG A 226 20.90 -25.20 -24.29
C ARG A 226 20.13 -24.55 -23.15
N GLU A 227 19.38 -23.49 -23.43
CA GLU A 227 18.67 -22.69 -22.43
C GLU A 227 17.22 -23.16 -22.27
N LYS A 228 16.71 -23.05 -21.04
CA LYS A 228 15.35 -23.46 -20.66
C LYS A 228 14.65 -22.22 -20.12
N PRO A 229 13.91 -21.47 -20.95
CA PRO A 229 13.18 -20.31 -20.47
C PRO A 229 12.10 -20.73 -19.46
N LEU A 230 11.90 -19.88 -18.47
CA LEU A 230 10.99 -20.07 -17.36
C LEU A 230 9.79 -19.15 -17.56
N THR A 231 8.60 -19.64 -17.23
CA THR A 231 7.37 -18.85 -17.19
C THR A 231 6.62 -19.14 -15.90
N LEU A 232 5.73 -18.23 -15.49
CA LEU A 232 4.84 -18.46 -14.34
C LEU A 232 3.76 -19.48 -14.71
N THR A 233 3.30 -20.27 -13.73
CA THR A 233 2.10 -21.10 -13.92
C THR A 233 0.83 -20.26 -13.76
N GLU A 234 -0.28 -20.71 -14.35
CA GLU A 234 -1.58 -20.03 -14.26
C GLU A 234 -2.06 -19.87 -12.81
N GLY A 235 -1.79 -20.86 -11.96
CA GLY A 235 -2.01 -20.78 -10.51
C GLY A 235 -1.15 -19.71 -9.83
N ALA A 236 0.14 -19.59 -10.19
CA ALA A 236 1.02 -18.55 -9.67
C ALA A 236 0.58 -17.14 -10.12
N ALA A 237 0.20 -16.98 -11.39
CA ALA A 237 -0.31 -15.72 -11.91
C ALA A 237 -1.60 -15.29 -11.22
N SER A 238 -2.54 -16.22 -11.02
CA SER A 238 -3.79 -15.99 -10.30
C SER A 238 -3.53 -15.60 -8.83
N ALA A 239 -2.61 -16.29 -8.16
CA ALA A 239 -2.22 -15.98 -6.79
C ALA A 239 -1.53 -14.61 -6.65
N LEU A 240 -0.70 -14.21 -7.63
CA LEU A 240 -0.10 -12.88 -7.64
C LEU A 240 -1.14 -11.77 -7.84
N GLN A 241 -2.15 -12.01 -8.68
CA GLN A 241 -3.27 -11.11 -8.88
C GLN A 241 -4.11 -10.96 -7.60
N GLU A 242 -4.36 -12.04 -6.86
CA GLU A 242 -5.07 -12.01 -5.57
C GLU A 242 -4.30 -11.21 -4.51
N LEU A 243 -2.98 -11.36 -4.47
CA LEU A 243 -2.06 -10.60 -3.61
C LEU A 243 -1.90 -9.13 -4.04
N GLY A 244 -2.57 -8.67 -5.11
CA GLY A 244 -2.48 -7.30 -5.62
C GLY A 244 -1.12 -6.96 -6.25
N VAL A 245 -0.33 -7.97 -6.62
CA VAL A 245 0.98 -7.79 -7.25
C VAL A 245 0.79 -7.59 -8.75
N VAL A 246 0.62 -6.33 -9.15
CA VAL A 246 0.52 -5.93 -10.57
C VAL A 246 1.93 -5.86 -11.17
N PHE A 247 2.11 -6.51 -12.32
CA PHE A 247 3.29 -6.33 -13.16
C PHE A 247 3.14 -5.02 -13.94
N SER A 248 4.13 -4.12 -13.81
CA SER A 248 4.23 -2.85 -14.52
C SER A 248 5.36 -2.89 -15.55
#